data_AF-A0A8C0ERD9-F1
#
_entry.id   AF-A0A8C0ERD9-F1
#
_cell.length_a   1.000
_cell.length_b   1.000
_cell.length_c   1.000
_cell.angle_alpha   90.00
_cell.angle_beta   90.00
_cell.angle_gamma   90.00
#
_symmetry.space_group_name_H-M   'P 1'
#
loop_
_entity.id
_entity.type
_entity.pdbx_description
1 polymer ?
#
loop_
_entity_poly.entity_id
_entity_poly.type
_entity_poly.pdbx_seq_one_letter_code
_entity_poly.pdbx_strand_id
1 'polypeptide(L)'
;GCPGRRRRQNVCCGARVKSPRPLSAPATGGVKKPHRYRPGTVALREIRRYQKSTELLIRKLPFQRLVREIAQDFKTDLRFQSSAVMALQEASEAYLVGLFEDTNLCAIHAKRVTIMPKDIQLARRIRGERLGVVSECESRAFPPFQERRSVGSFLTALSLVV
;
A
#
# COMPACT_ATOMS: atom_id res chain seq x y z
N GLY A 1 37.74 -90.79 20.75
CA GLY A 1 36.51 -90.18 20.23
C GLY A 1 35.34 -90.64 21.07
N CYS A 2 34.47 -89.71 21.47
CA CYS A 2 33.02 -89.88 21.68
C CYS A 2 32.42 -88.51 22.07
N PRO A 3 31.21 -88.15 21.59
CA PRO A 3 30.62 -86.82 21.75
C PRO A 3 29.53 -86.79 22.84
N GLY A 4 29.15 -85.58 23.30
CA GLY A 4 27.75 -85.31 23.65
C GLY A 4 27.44 -84.45 24.89
N ARG A 5 26.60 -83.43 24.63
CA ARG A 5 25.38 -83.02 25.37
C ARG A 5 25.44 -81.96 26.50
N ARG A 6 24.63 -80.92 26.22
CA ARG A 6 23.56 -80.29 27.05
C ARG A 6 23.86 -79.00 27.81
N ARG A 7 23.24 -77.93 27.28
CA ARG A 7 22.41 -76.89 27.93
C ARG A 7 22.64 -76.65 29.44
N ARG A 8 22.92 -75.39 29.79
CA ARG A 8 22.07 -74.63 30.72
C ARG A 8 22.20 -73.13 30.51
N GLN A 9 21.04 -72.49 30.41
CA GLN A 9 20.81 -71.06 30.44
C GLN A 9 21.35 -70.48 31.76
N ASN A 10 21.88 -69.27 31.73
CA ASN A 10 21.52 -68.29 32.75
C ASN A 10 21.49 -66.89 32.17
N VAL A 11 20.34 -66.29 32.41
CA VAL A 11 19.91 -64.95 32.08
C VAL A 11 20.67 -64.00 33.00
N CYS A 12 21.42 -63.05 32.45
CA CYS A 12 21.77 -61.84 33.17
C CYS A 12 21.10 -60.68 32.45
N CYS A 13 20.09 -60.14 33.13
CA CYS A 13 19.23 -59.04 32.75
C CYS A 13 20.04 -57.80 32.35
N GLY A 14 19.53 -57.09 31.34
CA GLY A 14 20.17 -55.94 30.75
C GLY A 14 20.33 -54.75 31.69
N ALA A 15 21.45 -54.06 31.55
CA ALA A 15 21.58 -52.64 31.84
C ALA A 15 21.93 -51.93 30.53
N ARG A 16 20.93 -51.31 29.90
CA ARG A 16 21.14 -50.46 28.72
C ARG A 16 21.67 -49.11 29.22
N VAL A 17 22.99 -48.94 29.19
CA VAL A 17 23.61 -47.62 29.32
C VAL A 17 23.10 -46.77 28.15
N LYS A 18 22.32 -45.73 28.44
CA LYS A 18 21.90 -44.73 27.45
C LYS A 18 23.15 -43.90 27.10
N SER A 19 23.73 -44.15 25.93
CA SER A 19 24.73 -43.26 25.36
C SER A 19 24.12 -41.84 25.20
N PRO A 20 24.84 -40.76 25.55
CA PRO A 20 24.38 -39.42 25.25
C PRO A 20 24.28 -39.31 23.73
N ARG A 21 23.10 -38.95 23.22
CA ARG A 21 22.98 -38.53 21.81
C ARG A 21 23.87 -37.29 21.67
N PRO A 22 24.74 -37.18 20.67
CA PRO A 22 25.37 -35.90 20.40
C PRO A 22 24.23 -34.92 20.11
N LEU A 23 24.08 -33.88 20.95
CA LEU A 23 23.32 -32.71 20.56
C LEU A 23 24.04 -32.17 19.33
N SER A 24 23.39 -32.28 18.17
CA SER A 24 23.79 -31.57 16.98
C SER A 24 23.96 -30.10 17.35
N ALA A 25 25.16 -29.56 17.14
CA ALA A 25 25.44 -28.14 17.28
C ALA A 25 24.38 -27.33 16.51
N PRO A 26 23.89 -26.20 17.03
CA PRO A 26 23.01 -25.33 16.26
C PRO A 26 23.81 -24.89 15.02
N ALA A 27 23.36 -25.33 13.84
CA ALA A 27 23.97 -24.93 12.58
C ALA A 27 23.97 -23.41 12.53
N THR A 28 25.16 -22.82 12.61
CA THR A 28 25.39 -21.38 12.47
C THR A 28 24.66 -20.89 11.24
N GLY A 29 23.77 -19.92 11.46
CA GLY A 29 22.71 -19.54 10.55
C GLY A 29 23.20 -19.26 9.14
N GLY A 30 22.72 -20.08 8.20
CA GLY A 30 22.72 -19.69 6.79
C GLY A 30 21.95 -18.39 6.65
N VAL A 31 22.56 -17.38 6.02
CA VAL A 31 21.89 -16.11 5.71
C VAL A 31 20.63 -16.44 4.92
N LYS A 32 19.47 -16.27 5.57
CA LYS A 32 18.17 -16.45 4.91
C LYS A 32 18.14 -15.49 3.72
N LYS A 33 17.90 -16.03 2.52
CA LYS A 33 17.75 -15.21 1.31
C LYS A 33 16.75 -14.09 1.61
N PRO A 34 17.04 -12.84 1.22
CA PRO A 34 16.14 -11.72 1.50
C PRO A 34 14.78 -12.01 0.89
N HIS A 35 13.74 -11.97 1.72
CA HIS A 35 12.38 -12.26 1.30
C HIS A 35 11.89 -11.17 0.34
N ARG A 36 11.67 -11.54 -0.92
CA ARG A 36 11.09 -10.65 -1.93
C ARG A 36 9.59 -10.91 -2.03
N TYR A 37 8.80 -9.86 -1.81
CA TYR A 37 7.36 -9.91 -2.04
C TYR A 37 7.04 -10.11 -3.53
N ARG A 38 5.92 -10.78 -3.81
CA ARG A 38 5.39 -10.89 -5.16
C ARG A 38 5.01 -9.51 -5.69
N PRO A 39 5.15 -9.25 -7.00
CA PRO A 39 4.64 -8.02 -7.60
C PRO A 39 3.13 -7.88 -7.27
N GLY A 40 2.71 -6.66 -6.93
CA GLY A 40 1.34 -6.37 -6.46
C GLY A 40 1.14 -6.46 -4.95
N THR A 41 1.89 -7.30 -4.21
CA THR A 41 1.70 -7.44 -2.75
C THR A 41 2.02 -6.16 -1.98
N VAL A 42 3.07 -5.44 -2.39
CA VAL A 42 3.45 -4.17 -1.77
C VAL A 42 2.47 -3.07 -2.15
N ALA A 43 2.06 -3.00 -3.43
CA ALA A 43 1.08 -2.04 -3.92
C ALA A 43 -0.27 -2.17 -3.18
N LEU A 44 -0.79 -3.39 -2.99
CA LEU A 44 -2.03 -3.61 -2.24
C LEU A 44 -1.91 -3.20 -0.77
N ARG A 45 -0.73 -3.36 -0.17
CA ARG A 45 -0.48 -2.91 1.21
C ARG A 45 -0.47 -1.39 1.32
N GLU A 46 0.16 -0.71 0.37
CA GLU A 46 0.19 0.76 0.29
C GLU A 46 -1.21 1.32 0.05
N ILE A 47 -1.98 0.74 -0.87
CA ILE A 47 -3.37 1.10 -1.13
C ILE A 47 -4.20 1.04 0.16
N ARG A 48 -4.13 -0.08 0.90
CA ARG A 48 -4.86 -0.22 2.17
C ARG A 48 -4.39 0.75 3.25
N ARG A 49 -3.09 1.06 3.28
CA ARG A 49 -2.52 2.03 4.21
C ARG A 49 -3.06 3.44 3.91
N TYR A 50 -2.93 3.90 2.67
CA TYR A 50 -3.34 5.25 2.25
C TYR A 50 -4.85 5.45 2.24
N GLN A 51 -5.64 4.38 2.16
CA GLN A 51 -7.10 4.46 2.37
C GLN A 51 -7.49 4.63 3.84
N LYS A 52 -6.65 4.15 4.78
CA LYS A 52 -6.92 4.23 6.21
C LYS A 52 -6.43 5.55 6.81
N SER A 53 -5.38 6.13 6.25
CA SER A 53 -4.81 7.41 6.68
C SER A 53 -5.24 8.55 5.77
N THR A 54 -5.52 9.72 6.33
CA THR A 54 -5.78 10.95 5.58
C THR A 54 -4.57 11.89 5.61
N GLU A 55 -3.36 11.32 5.51
CA GLU A 55 -2.13 12.13 5.49
C GLU A 55 -1.90 12.76 4.11
N LEU A 56 -1.41 14.00 4.09
CA LEU A 56 -1.03 14.67 2.85
C LEU A 56 0.17 13.94 2.23
N LEU A 57 0.02 13.51 0.98
CA LEU A 57 1.04 12.72 0.29
C LEU A 57 2.11 13.60 -0.34
N ILE A 58 1.77 14.85 -0.68
CA ILE A 58 2.71 15.80 -1.26
C ILE A 58 3.49 16.50 -0.15
N ARG A 59 4.81 16.60 -0.31
CA ARG A 59 5.65 17.35 0.63
C ARG A 59 5.26 18.84 0.60
N LYS A 60 5.07 19.43 1.77
CA LYS A 60 4.59 20.82 1.92
C LYS A 60 5.50 21.88 1.27
N LEU A 61 6.82 21.75 1.42
CA LEU A 61 7.78 22.74 0.91
C LEU A 61 7.78 22.87 -0.63
N PRO A 62 7.89 21.79 -1.43
CA PRO A 62 7.83 21.91 -2.88
C PRO A 62 6.45 22.38 -3.38
N PHE A 63 5.35 21.94 -2.75
CA PHE A 63 4.01 22.43 -3.11
C PHE A 63 3.89 23.95 -2.89
N GLN A 64 4.38 24.45 -1.76
CA GLN A 64 4.41 25.88 -1.47
C GLN A 64 5.24 26.67 -2.51
N ARG A 65 6.38 26.13 -2.98
CA ARG A 65 7.18 26.77 -4.02
C ARG A 65 6.42 26.86 -5.33
N LEU A 66 5.74 25.79 -5.73
CA LEU A 66 4.93 25.74 -6.95
C LEU A 66 3.74 26.71 -6.90
N VAL A 67 3.04 26.80 -5.77
CA VAL A 67 1.95 27.79 -5.60
C VAL A 67 2.47 29.21 -5.77
N ARG A 68 3.65 29.52 -5.25
CA ARG A 68 4.26 30.85 -5.37
C ARG A 68 4.75 31.14 -6.79
N GLU A 69 5.31 30.14 -7.47
CA GLU A 69 5.73 30.24 -8.87
C GLU A 69 4.54 30.61 -9.75
N ILE A 70 3.44 29.85 -9.68
CA ILE A 70 2.22 30.12 -10.45
C ILE A 70 1.64 31.50 -10.11
N ALA A 71 1.61 31.86 -8.82
CA ALA A 71 1.05 33.15 -8.39
C ALA A 71 1.85 34.35 -8.89
N GLN A 72 3.17 34.20 -9.00
CA GLN A 72 4.07 35.25 -9.47
C GLN A 72 3.79 35.62 -10.93
N ASP A 73 3.35 34.67 -11.76
CA ASP A 73 2.98 34.92 -13.16
C ASP A 73 1.76 35.84 -13.30
N PHE A 74 0.89 35.90 -12.28
CA PHE A 74 -0.30 36.75 -12.29
C PHE A 74 -0.07 38.11 -11.63
N LYS A 75 0.58 38.12 -10.46
CA LYS A 75 0.85 39.37 -9.73
C LYS A 75 2.11 39.24 -8.88
N THR A 76 3.02 40.19 -9.05
CA THR A 76 4.23 40.29 -8.22
C THR A 76 3.86 40.70 -6.78
N ASP A 77 4.58 40.15 -5.80
CA ASP A 77 4.49 40.47 -4.35
C ASP A 77 3.25 39.97 -3.59
N LEU A 78 2.71 38.81 -3.99
CA LEU A 78 1.63 38.15 -3.24
C LEU A 78 2.12 37.49 -1.94
N ARG A 79 1.48 37.84 -0.82
CA ARG A 79 1.69 37.20 0.49
C ARG A 79 0.62 36.15 0.75
N PHE A 80 1.05 34.90 0.87
CA PHE A 80 0.16 33.78 1.19
C PHE A 80 0.11 33.52 2.69
N GLN A 81 -1.11 33.35 3.22
CA GLN A 81 -1.33 32.80 4.55
C GLN A 81 -0.96 31.31 4.56
N SER A 82 -0.44 30.82 5.68
CA SER A 82 -0.09 29.39 5.83
C SER A 82 -1.31 28.48 5.67
N SER A 83 -2.48 28.88 6.17
CA SER A 83 -3.74 28.15 6.00
C SER A 83 -4.21 28.10 4.55
N ALA A 84 -4.00 29.18 3.77
CA ALA A 84 -4.38 29.21 2.36
C ALA A 84 -3.59 28.20 1.52
N VAL A 85 -2.28 28.09 1.76
CA VAL A 85 -1.45 27.10 1.07
C VAL A 85 -1.85 25.67 1.44
N MET A 86 -2.20 25.43 2.71
CA MET A 86 -2.71 24.12 3.16
C MET A 86 -4.05 23.77 2.52
N ALA A 87 -4.98 24.72 2.43
CA ALA A 87 -6.28 24.51 1.78
C ALA A 87 -6.12 24.20 0.28
N LEU A 88 -5.22 24.91 -0.42
CA LEU A 88 -4.89 24.62 -1.81
C LEU A 88 -4.31 23.20 -1.97
N GLN A 89 -3.47 22.78 -1.03
CA GLN A 89 -2.89 21.43 -1.05
C GLN A 89 -3.98 20.36 -0.86
N GLU A 90 -4.85 20.53 0.14
CA GLU A 90 -5.97 19.61 0.40
C GLU A 90 -6.90 19.50 -0.82
N ALA A 91 -7.29 20.63 -1.41
CA ALA A 91 -8.13 20.65 -2.60
C ALA A 91 -7.45 19.96 -3.81
N SER A 92 -6.16 20.23 -4.01
CA SER A 92 -5.40 19.64 -5.13
C SER A 92 -5.24 18.12 -4.97
N GLU A 93 -4.89 17.65 -3.78
CA GLU A 93 -4.76 16.21 -3.50
C GLU A 93 -6.11 15.49 -3.61
N ALA A 94 -7.19 16.09 -3.08
CA ALA A 94 -8.53 15.52 -3.20
C ALA A 94 -8.99 15.41 -4.67
N TYR A 95 -8.71 16.43 -5.48
CA TYR A 95 -9.01 16.41 -6.91
C TYR A 95 -8.23 15.30 -7.64
N LEU A 96 -6.94 15.17 -7.37
CA LEU A 96 -6.11 14.13 -7.99
C LEU A 96 -6.55 12.72 -7.59
N VAL A 97 -6.92 12.48 -6.33
CA VAL A 97 -7.44 11.19 -5.89
C VAL A 97 -8.73 10.84 -6.63
N GLY A 98 -9.68 11.78 -6.72
CA GLY A 98 -10.92 11.58 -7.48
C GLY A 98 -10.67 11.32 -8.96
N LEU A 99 -9.72 12.02 -9.58
CA LEU A 99 -9.33 11.75 -10.97
C LEU A 99 -8.74 10.34 -11.11
N PHE A 100 -7.90 9.91 -10.18
CA PHE A 100 -7.32 8.56 -10.23
C PHE A 100 -8.36 7.45 -10.07
N GLU A 101 -9.42 7.67 -9.28
CA GLU A 101 -10.54 6.74 -9.16
C GLU A 101 -11.22 6.52 -10.52
N ASP A 102 -11.58 7.59 -11.23
CA ASP A 102 -12.22 7.50 -12.54
C ASP A 102 -11.31 6.87 -13.60
N THR A 103 -10.03 7.23 -13.59
CA THR A 103 -9.07 6.69 -14.56
C THR A 103 -8.82 5.20 -14.33
N ASN A 104 -8.91 4.76 -13.08
CA ASN A 104 -8.84 3.35 -12.77
C ASN A 104 -10.08 2.59 -13.26
N LEU A 105 -11.28 3.17 -13.14
CA LEU A 105 -12.49 2.60 -13.74
C LEU A 105 -12.38 2.51 -15.27
N CYS A 106 -11.80 3.53 -15.93
CA CYS A 106 -11.53 3.51 -17.37
C CYS A 106 -10.52 2.43 -17.76
N ALA A 107 -9.49 2.20 -16.95
CA ALA A 107 -8.51 1.14 -17.18
C ALA A 107 -9.15 -0.25 -17.05
N ILE A 108 -9.97 -0.48 -16.02
CA ILE A 108 -10.70 -1.73 -15.81
C ILE A 108 -11.70 -1.99 -16.94
N HIS A 109 -12.39 -0.94 -17.42
CA HIS A 109 -13.29 -1.05 -18.57
C HIS A 109 -12.57 -1.61 -19.82
N ALA A 110 -11.30 -1.28 -19.99
CA ALA A 110 -10.45 -1.81 -21.05
C ALA A 110 -9.70 -3.11 -20.67
N LYS A 111 -10.12 -3.81 -19.61
CA LYS A 111 -9.52 -5.06 -19.08
C LYS A 111 -8.05 -4.94 -18.69
N ARG A 112 -7.61 -3.74 -18.25
CA ARG A 112 -6.24 -3.46 -17.81
C ARG A 112 -6.22 -3.09 -16.33
N VAL A 113 -5.13 -3.42 -15.65
CA VAL A 113 -4.85 -3.04 -14.24
C VAL A 113 -3.93 -1.81 -14.16
N THR A 114 -3.17 -1.53 -15.21
CA THR A 114 -2.26 -0.38 -15.29
C THR A 114 -2.96 0.82 -15.92
N ILE A 115 -3.00 1.94 -15.20
CA ILE A 115 -3.47 3.23 -15.73
C ILE A 115 -2.52 3.77 -16.81
N MET A 116 -3.08 4.38 -17.84
CA MET A 116 -2.35 4.98 -18.96
C MET A 116 -2.81 6.43 -19.19
N PRO A 117 -1.99 7.29 -19.83
CA PRO A 117 -2.38 8.68 -20.09
C PRO A 117 -3.66 8.83 -20.91
N LYS A 118 -3.97 7.85 -21.78
CA LYS A 118 -5.26 7.79 -22.52
C LYS A 118 -6.47 7.64 -21.60
N ASP A 119 -6.32 6.96 -20.46
CA ASP A 119 -7.40 6.77 -19.48
C ASP A 119 -7.66 8.10 -18.73
N ILE A 120 -6.60 8.87 -18.46
CA ILE A 120 -6.68 10.24 -17.90
C ILE A 120 -7.40 11.18 -18.87
N GLN A 121 -7.02 11.17 -20.14
CA GLN A 121 -7.66 12.00 -21.16
C GLN A 121 -9.15 11.66 -21.31
N LEU A 122 -9.49 10.37 -21.27
CA LEU A 122 -10.88 9.91 -21.33
C LEU A 122 -11.67 10.36 -20.09
N ALA A 123 -11.14 10.15 -18.88
CA ALA A 123 -11.80 10.56 -17.64
C ALA A 123 -12.07 12.08 -17.61
N ARG A 124 -11.08 12.89 -17.96
CA ARG A 124 -11.24 14.36 -18.04
C ARG A 124 -12.25 14.79 -19.10
N ARG A 125 -12.33 14.06 -20.22
CA ARG A 125 -13.31 14.32 -21.28
C ARG A 125 -14.73 13.99 -20.83
N ILE A 126 -14.92 12.91 -20.09
CA ILE A 126 -16.23 12.49 -19.55
C ILE A 126 -16.69 13.43 -18.43
N ARG A 127 -15.77 13.83 -17.53
CA ARG A 127 -16.03 14.82 -16.47
C ARG A 127 -16.44 16.20 -16.99
N GLY A 128 -16.18 16.50 -18.26
CA GLY A 128 -16.55 17.80 -18.84
C GLY A 128 -15.71 18.97 -18.30
N GLU A 129 -14.49 18.71 -17.81
CA GLU A 129 -13.60 19.74 -17.22
C GLU A 129 -13.21 20.86 -18.21
N ARG A 130 -13.51 20.70 -19.49
CA ARG A 130 -13.37 21.74 -20.53
C ARG A 130 -14.46 22.83 -20.42
N LEU A 131 -15.54 22.57 -19.69
CA LEU A 131 -16.67 23.46 -19.48
C LEU A 131 -16.74 24.01 -18.05
N GLY A 132 -15.62 24.22 -17.36
CA GLY A 132 -15.57 25.08 -16.15
C GLY A 132 -16.51 24.73 -14.99
N VAL A 133 -17.18 23.57 -14.99
CA VAL A 133 -18.07 23.21 -13.89
C VAL A 133 -17.22 22.52 -12.84
N VAL A 134 -16.84 23.29 -11.83
CA VAL A 134 -16.50 22.78 -10.50
C VAL A 134 -17.81 22.27 -9.83
N SER A 135 -18.63 21.50 -10.55
CA SER A 135 -19.86 20.89 -10.04
C SER A 135 -19.50 19.58 -9.36
N GLU A 136 -18.82 19.70 -8.22
CA GLU A 136 -18.95 18.79 -7.08
C GLU A 136 -18.12 19.33 -5.89
N CYS A 137 -18.38 20.58 -5.52
CA CYS A 137 -18.08 21.07 -4.16
C CYS A 137 -19.29 21.64 -3.43
N GLU A 138 -20.42 21.88 -4.11
CA GLU A 138 -21.53 22.64 -3.54
C GLU A 138 -22.47 21.86 -2.61
N SER A 139 -22.19 20.58 -2.33
CA SER A 139 -22.92 19.81 -1.29
C SER A 139 -22.03 19.24 -0.18
N ARG A 140 -20.72 19.44 -0.24
CA ARG A 140 -19.83 19.17 0.89
C ARG A 140 -19.43 20.51 1.49
N ALA A 141 -20.34 21.11 2.25
CA ALA A 141 -20.01 22.12 3.25
C ALA A 141 -18.72 21.65 3.92
N PHE A 142 -17.64 22.40 3.73
CA PHE A 142 -16.29 22.06 4.17
C PHE A 142 -16.35 21.83 5.68
N PRO A 143 -16.43 20.57 6.18
CA PRO A 143 -16.49 20.37 7.61
C PRO A 143 -15.08 20.67 8.15
N PRO A 144 -14.95 21.19 9.38
CA PRO A 144 -13.65 21.32 10.01
C PRO A 144 -12.98 19.95 10.05
N PHE A 145 -11.75 19.91 9.50
CA PHE A 145 -10.57 19.04 9.68
C PHE A 145 -10.61 17.68 10.42
N GLN A 146 -11.74 17.10 10.79
CA GLN A 146 -11.77 15.92 11.69
C GLN A 146 -12.86 14.88 11.41
N GLU A 147 -13.84 15.18 10.56
CA GLU A 147 -14.95 14.24 10.32
C GLU A 147 -15.19 14.01 8.82
N ARG A 148 -14.30 13.24 8.18
CA ARG A 148 -14.62 12.60 6.89
C ARG A 148 -14.42 11.09 6.99
N ARG A 149 -15.43 10.44 7.58
CA ARG A 149 -15.68 9.01 7.41
C ARG A 149 -16.01 8.73 5.93
N SER A 150 -15.50 7.60 5.45
CA SER A 150 -16.00 6.83 4.31
C SER A 150 -15.49 7.16 2.89
N VAL A 151 -14.18 7.35 2.71
CA VAL A 151 -13.49 6.97 1.45
C VAL A 151 -13.28 5.45 1.32
N GLY A 152 -13.62 4.69 2.37
CA GLY A 152 -13.42 3.23 2.44
C GLY A 152 -14.36 2.39 1.55
N SER A 153 -15.43 2.95 1.01
CA SER A 153 -16.43 2.18 0.25
C SER A 153 -16.18 2.14 -1.26
N PHE A 154 -15.53 3.16 -1.83
CA PHE A 154 -15.33 3.24 -3.29
C PHE A 154 -14.05 2.54 -3.77
N LEU A 155 -13.04 2.42 -2.90
CA LEU A 155 -11.80 1.71 -3.23
C LEU A 155 -11.73 0.27 -2.69
N THR A 156 -12.67 -0.18 -1.85
CA THR A 156 -12.83 -1.62 -1.54
C THR A 156 -13.26 -2.40 -2.78
N ALA A 157 -14.00 -1.77 -3.70
CA ALA A 157 -14.26 -2.30 -5.04
C ALA A 157 -12.96 -2.44 -5.87
N LEU A 158 -11.99 -1.52 -5.73
CA LEU A 158 -10.66 -1.64 -6.36
C LEU A 158 -9.87 -2.85 -5.84
N SER A 159 -9.99 -3.16 -4.54
CA SER A 159 -9.30 -4.32 -3.94
C SER A 159 -9.94 -5.67 -4.28
N LEU A 160 -11.13 -5.70 -4.90
CA LEU A 160 -11.80 -6.91 -5.39
C LEU A 160 -11.52 -7.19 -6.88
N VAL A 161 -10.89 -6.26 -7.61
CA VAL A 161 -10.61 -6.38 -9.06
C VAL A 161 -9.09 -6.54 -9.35
N VAL A 162 -8.26 -6.68 -8.32
CA VAL A 162 -6.82 -7.06 -8.42
C VAL A 162 -6.58 -8.41 -7.76
#